data_AF-A0A9E0IXU3-F1
#
_entry.id   AF-A0A9E0IXU3-F1
#
_cell.length_a   1.000
_cell.length_b   1.000
_cell.length_c   1.000
_cell.angle_alpha   90.00
_cell.angle_beta   90.00
_cell.angle_gamma   90.00
#
_symmetry.space_group_name_H-M   'P 1'
#
loop_
_entity.id
_entity.type
_entity.pdbx_description
1 polymer ?
#
loop_
_entity_poly.entity_id
_entity_poly.type
_entity_poly.pdbx_seq_one_letter_code
_entity_poly.pdbx_strand_id
1 'polypeptide(L)'
;MKSLIKVASEFNVGLQTIIDILTANGFDVEARPRSSVTAEMYDCLVAELSPVSKSTLSQDVELDRLEERLGANVLASLKQAGCSTARQVLELSVEELVVKTKLEERMVLDVLRILEEEIKV
;
A
#
# COMPACT_ATOMS: atom_id res chain seq x y z
N MET A 1 11.26 -14.16 22.83
CA MET A 1 9.81 -14.28 23.10
C MET A 1 9.35 -12.97 23.72
N LYS A 2 8.44 -12.25 23.05
CA LYS A 2 7.86 -10.99 23.57
C LYS A 2 6.55 -11.29 24.30
N SER A 3 6.20 -10.49 25.30
CA SER A 3 4.92 -10.64 26.00
C SER A 3 3.86 -9.76 25.35
N LEU A 4 2.60 -10.20 25.39
CA LEU A 4 1.46 -9.48 24.83
C LEU A 4 1.37 -8.03 25.34
N ILE A 5 1.62 -7.78 26.64
CA ILE A 5 1.70 -6.41 27.20
C ILE A 5 2.76 -5.56 26.50
N LYS A 6 3.95 -6.12 26.25
CA LYS A 6 5.03 -5.36 25.61
C LYS A 6 4.62 -4.97 24.20
N VAL A 7 4.03 -5.90 23.46
CA VAL A 7 3.55 -5.65 22.09
C VAL A 7 2.41 -4.62 22.08
N ALA A 8 1.43 -4.75 22.99
CA ALA A 8 0.35 -3.77 23.17
C ALA A 8 0.89 -2.35 23.41
N SER A 9 1.91 -2.25 24.28
CA SER A 9 2.56 -0.98 24.57
C SER A 9 3.46 -0.48 23.41
N GLU A 10 4.08 -1.37 22.64
CA GLU A 10 4.92 -1.03 21.48
C GLU A 10 4.09 -0.36 20.37
N PHE A 11 2.87 -0.84 20.13
CA PHE A 11 1.97 -0.31 19.11
C PHE A 11 0.97 0.72 19.65
N ASN A 12 1.01 1.02 20.95
CA ASN A 12 0.06 1.91 21.62
C ASN A 12 -1.41 1.51 21.40
N VAL A 13 -1.69 0.20 21.39
CA VAL A 13 -3.02 -0.39 21.17
C VAL A 13 -3.49 -1.20 22.39
N GLY A 14 -4.81 -1.41 22.48
CA GLY A 14 -5.39 -2.23 23.53
C GLY A 14 -5.02 -3.72 23.39
N LEU A 15 -4.85 -4.39 24.52
CA LEU A 15 -4.61 -5.85 24.57
C LEU A 15 -5.71 -6.63 23.82
N GLN A 16 -6.95 -6.16 23.90
CA GLN A 16 -8.09 -6.73 23.19
C GLN A 16 -7.90 -6.69 21.66
N THR A 17 -7.47 -5.55 21.11
CA THR A 17 -7.22 -5.36 19.67
C THR A 17 -6.20 -6.35 19.13
N ILE A 18 -5.14 -6.60 19.89
CA ILE A 18 -4.10 -7.58 19.50
C ILE A 18 -4.69 -9.00 19.43
N ILE A 19 -5.55 -9.36 20.37
CA ILE A 19 -6.18 -10.68 20.40
C ILE A 19 -7.15 -10.83 19.24
N ASP A 20 -7.94 -9.80 18.95
CA ASP A 20 -8.85 -9.79 17.80
C ASP A 20 -8.09 -10.01 16.48
N ILE A 21 -6.94 -9.33 16.29
CA ILE A 21 -6.10 -9.50 15.10
C ILE A 21 -5.56 -10.94 15.00
N LEU A 22 -4.98 -11.46 16.09
CA LEU A 22 -4.41 -12.80 16.10
C LEU A 22 -5.48 -13.87 15.87
N THR A 23 -6.65 -13.72 16.50
CA THR A 23 -7.80 -14.62 16.33
C THR A 23 -8.35 -14.57 14.91
N ALA A 24 -8.45 -13.37 14.32
CA ALA A 24 -8.88 -13.18 12.93
C ALA A 24 -7.90 -13.83 11.92
N ASN A 25 -6.61 -13.90 12.26
CA ASN A 25 -5.59 -14.58 11.48
C ASN A 25 -5.49 -16.09 11.76
N GLY A 26 -6.40 -16.64 12.58
CA GLY A 26 -6.48 -18.08 12.89
C GLY A 26 -5.53 -18.55 14.00
N PHE A 27 -4.93 -17.63 14.76
CA PHE A 27 -4.14 -17.97 15.93
C PHE A 27 -5.02 -18.03 17.18
N ASP A 28 -4.93 -19.13 17.93
CA ASP A 28 -5.60 -19.27 19.22
C ASP A 28 -4.71 -18.66 20.33
N VAL A 29 -5.08 -17.47 20.80
CA VAL A 29 -4.30 -16.70 21.78
C VAL A 29 -5.17 -16.32 22.97
N GLU A 30 -4.75 -16.73 24.16
CA GLU A 30 -5.46 -16.39 25.39
C GLU A 30 -5.37 -14.89 25.71
N ALA A 31 -6.48 -14.33 26.17
CA ALA A 31 -6.63 -12.93 26.59
C ALA A 31 -5.93 -12.62 27.92
N ARG A 32 -4.63 -12.92 28.02
CA ARG A 32 -3.82 -12.75 29.22
C ARG A 32 -2.68 -11.77 28.98
N PRO A 33 -2.42 -10.85 29.95
CA PRO A 33 -1.33 -9.88 29.84
C PRO A 33 0.05 -10.53 29.66
N ARG A 34 0.25 -11.69 30.28
CA ARG A 34 1.52 -12.42 30.26
C ARG A 34 1.62 -13.45 29.14
N SER A 35 0.67 -13.47 28.20
CA SER A 35 0.73 -14.38 27.04
C SER A 35 2.01 -14.15 26.24
N SER A 36 2.63 -15.25 25.81
CA SER A 36 3.82 -15.26 24.97
C SER A 36 3.41 -15.04 23.51
N VAL A 37 4.00 -14.04 22.87
CA VAL A 37 3.86 -13.79 21.43
C VAL A 37 5.03 -14.46 20.72
N THR A 38 4.73 -15.40 19.82
CA THR A 38 5.73 -16.05 18.96
C THR A 38 6.21 -15.08 17.87
N ALA A 39 7.26 -15.45 17.14
CA ALA A 39 7.74 -14.63 16.03
C ALA A 39 6.66 -14.49 14.94
N GLU A 40 5.97 -15.59 14.59
CA GLU A 40 4.91 -15.54 13.56
C GLU A 40 3.74 -14.63 13.97
N MET A 41 3.34 -14.67 15.24
CA MET A 41 2.29 -13.80 15.78
C MET A 41 2.73 -12.33 15.77
N TYR A 42 3.99 -12.05 16.09
CA TYR A 42 4.52 -10.69 16.05
C TYR A 42 4.61 -10.14 14.62
N ASP A 43 5.08 -10.94 13.66
CA ASP A 43 5.12 -10.54 12.25
C ASP A 43 3.72 -10.26 11.69
N CYS A 44 2.72 -11.05 12.07
CA CYS A 44 1.32 -10.82 11.74
C CYS A 44 0.80 -9.49 12.33
N LEU A 45 1.09 -9.22 13.61
CA LEU A 45 0.73 -7.95 14.24
C LEU A 45 1.45 -6.77 13.60
N VAL A 46 2.72 -6.90 13.22
CA VAL A 46 3.45 -5.86 12.49
C VAL A 46 2.79 -5.61 11.12
N ALA A 47 2.38 -6.64 10.41
CA ALA A 47 1.72 -6.50 9.11
C ALA A 47 0.34 -5.80 9.21
N GLU A 48 -0.40 -6.04 10.29
CA GLU A 48 -1.74 -5.48 10.50
C GLU A 48 -1.74 -4.13 11.25
N LEU A 49 -0.76 -3.89 12.13
CA LEU A 49 -0.63 -2.66 12.93
C LEU A 49 0.35 -1.64 12.34
N SER A 50 1.26 -2.04 11.44
CA SER A 50 2.07 -1.08 10.70
C SER A 50 1.18 -0.39 9.65
N PRO A 51 1.03 0.94 9.69
CA PRO A 51 0.29 1.68 8.67
C PRO A 51 0.99 1.69 7.30
N VAL A 52 2.04 0.88 7.07
CA VAL A 52 2.90 0.97 5.87
C VAL A 52 2.56 -0.06 4.77
N SER A 53 1.64 -1.02 4.97
CA SER A 53 1.36 -2.02 3.92
C SER A 53 -0.09 -2.38 3.63
N LYS A 54 -1.10 -1.67 4.16
CA LYS A 54 -2.47 -1.71 3.61
C LYS A 54 -3.05 -0.32 3.47
N SER A 55 -3.10 0.15 2.23
CA SER A 55 -4.03 1.17 1.72
C SER A 55 -4.01 2.54 2.40
N THR A 56 -2.97 3.35 2.15
CA THR A 56 -3.12 4.82 2.18
C THR A 56 -3.88 5.26 0.92
N LEU A 57 -5.17 4.95 0.87
CA LEU A 57 -6.10 5.28 -0.21
C LEU A 57 -6.50 6.77 -0.25
N SER A 58 -5.71 7.67 0.34
CA SER A 58 -6.18 9.05 0.62
C SER A 58 -5.15 10.16 0.45
N GLN A 59 -3.96 9.89 -0.09
CA GLN A 59 -3.02 10.94 -0.54
C GLN A 59 -2.45 10.68 -1.93
N ASP A 60 -3.06 9.76 -2.68
CA ASP A 60 -2.61 9.47 -4.03
C ASP A 60 -3.29 10.42 -5.03
N VAL A 61 -2.57 10.84 -6.05
CA VAL A 61 -3.12 11.71 -7.09
C VAL A 61 -3.84 10.84 -8.11
N GLU A 62 -5.16 11.01 -8.23
CA GLU A 62 -5.95 10.37 -9.27
C GLU A 62 -5.51 10.86 -10.65
N LEU A 63 -5.32 9.92 -11.58
CA LEU A 63 -4.86 10.27 -12.93
C LEU A 63 -5.83 11.22 -13.65
N ASP A 64 -7.14 11.16 -13.34
CA ASP A 64 -8.16 12.06 -13.90
C ASP A 64 -7.86 13.54 -13.65
N ARG A 65 -7.19 13.88 -12.53
CA ARG A 65 -6.77 15.26 -12.23
C ARG A 65 -5.64 15.74 -13.14
N LEU A 66 -4.94 14.80 -13.76
CA LEU A 66 -3.80 15.04 -14.62
C LEU A 66 -4.16 14.88 -16.10
N GLU A 67 -5.45 14.73 -16.44
CA GLU A 67 -5.91 14.61 -17.83
C GLU A 67 -5.44 15.77 -18.70
N GLU A 68 -5.48 17.01 -18.19
CA GLU A 68 -5.01 18.19 -18.93
C GLU A 68 -3.49 18.19 -19.16
N ARG A 69 -2.71 17.49 -18.31
CA ARG A 69 -1.25 17.39 -18.42
C ARG A 69 -0.81 16.18 -19.27
N LEU A 70 -1.45 15.02 -19.06
CA LEU A 70 -1.11 13.74 -19.68
C LEU A 70 -1.83 13.53 -21.03
N GLY A 71 -3.02 14.10 -21.17
CA GLY A 71 -3.91 13.91 -22.31
C GLY A 71 -4.86 12.73 -22.15
N ALA A 72 -6.08 12.88 -22.66
CA ALA A 72 -7.16 11.88 -22.55
C ALA A 72 -6.78 10.51 -23.15
N ASN A 73 -6.02 10.45 -24.25
CA ASN A 73 -5.60 9.19 -24.88
C ASN A 73 -4.65 8.37 -24.00
N VAL A 74 -3.72 9.05 -23.32
CA VAL A 74 -2.75 8.44 -22.41
C VAL A 74 -3.45 7.96 -21.15
N LEU A 75 -4.33 8.81 -20.59
CA LEU A 75 -5.16 8.48 -19.44
C LEU A 75 -5.98 7.22 -19.68
N ALA A 76 -6.67 7.13 -20.81
CA ALA A 76 -7.49 5.98 -21.17
C ALA A 76 -6.64 4.69 -21.25
N SER A 77 -5.41 4.79 -21.77
CA SER A 77 -4.48 3.67 -21.89
C SER A 77 -3.98 3.20 -20.52
N LEU A 78 -3.65 4.13 -19.61
CA LEU A 78 -3.26 3.82 -18.23
C LEU A 78 -4.41 3.20 -17.43
N LYS A 79 -5.63 3.73 -17.59
CA LYS A 79 -6.84 3.17 -16.99
C LYS A 79 -7.14 1.76 -17.49
N GLN A 80 -6.97 1.52 -18.80
CA GLN A 80 -7.09 0.18 -19.37
C GLN A 80 -6.05 -0.80 -18.80
N ALA A 81 -4.86 -0.30 -18.46
CA ALA A 81 -3.82 -1.08 -17.79
C ALA A 81 -4.12 -1.35 -16.30
N GLY A 82 -5.21 -0.80 -15.75
CA GLY A 82 -5.60 -0.95 -14.34
C GLY A 82 -4.95 0.09 -13.41
N CYS A 83 -4.36 1.15 -13.96
CA CYS A 83 -3.79 2.24 -13.19
C CYS A 83 -4.82 3.37 -13.07
N SER A 84 -5.23 3.67 -11.84
CA SER A 84 -6.16 4.76 -11.51
C SER A 84 -5.48 5.93 -10.78
N THR A 85 -4.33 5.69 -10.15
CA THR A 85 -3.55 6.70 -9.43
C THR A 85 -2.11 6.79 -9.90
N ALA A 86 -1.48 7.94 -9.64
CA ALA A 86 -0.10 8.23 -10.00
C ALA A 86 0.89 7.21 -9.39
N ARG A 87 0.68 6.80 -8.13
CA ARG A 87 1.54 5.80 -7.48
C ARG A 87 1.45 4.44 -8.15
N GLN A 88 0.26 3.97 -8.55
CA GLN A 88 0.10 2.69 -9.24
C GLN A 88 0.91 2.63 -10.54
N VAL A 89 0.99 3.77 -11.25
CA VAL A 89 1.81 3.88 -12.47
C VAL A 89 3.29 3.85 -12.11
N LEU A 90 3.72 4.59 -11.09
CA LEU A 90 5.11 4.64 -10.62
C LEU A 90 5.59 3.32 -9.99
N GLU A 91 4.68 2.45 -9.55
CA GLU A 91 4.99 1.11 -9.06
C GLU A 91 5.33 0.12 -10.20
N LEU A 92 4.91 0.41 -11.43
CA LEU A 92 5.18 -0.42 -12.60
C LEU A 92 6.47 0.02 -13.31
N SER A 93 7.14 -0.94 -13.94
CA SER A 93 8.31 -0.65 -14.77
C SER A 93 7.90 -0.05 -16.12
N VAL A 94 8.79 0.74 -16.74
CA VAL A 94 8.57 1.33 -18.07
C VAL A 94 8.15 0.28 -19.09
N GLU A 95 8.84 -0.86 -19.11
CA GLU A 95 8.56 -1.98 -20.01
C GLU A 95 7.14 -2.54 -19.83
N GLU A 96 6.68 -2.70 -18.58
CA GLU A 96 5.34 -3.18 -18.29
C GLU A 96 4.27 -2.19 -18.74
N LEU A 97 4.50 -0.89 -18.51
CA LEU A 97 3.60 0.16 -18.95
C LEU A 97 3.52 0.19 -20.47
N VAL A 98 4.64 0.11 -21.19
CA VAL A 98 4.66 0.05 -22.66
C VAL A 98 3.85 -1.14 -23.18
N VAL A 99 4.01 -2.32 -22.59
CA VAL A 99 3.28 -3.53 -23.03
C VAL A 99 1.78 -3.45 -22.70
N LYS A 100 1.41 -2.99 -21.50
CA LYS A 100 0.01 -2.93 -21.06
C LYS A 100 -0.78 -1.80 -21.73
N THR A 101 -0.18 -0.62 -21.80
CA THR A 101 -0.84 0.59 -22.32
C THR A 101 -0.71 0.71 -23.85
N LYS A 102 0.22 -0.03 -24.47
CA LYS A 102 0.58 0.08 -25.89
C LYS A 102 1.05 1.49 -26.29
N LEU A 103 1.50 2.27 -25.31
CA LEU A 103 2.13 3.58 -25.54
C LEU A 103 3.61 3.38 -25.90
N GLU A 104 4.17 4.34 -26.63
CA GLU A 104 5.60 4.35 -26.93
C GLU A 104 6.41 4.66 -25.66
N GLU A 105 7.61 4.08 -25.55
CA GLU A 105 8.50 4.29 -24.40
C GLU A 105 8.73 5.77 -24.09
N ARG A 106 8.90 6.59 -25.12
CA ARG A 106 9.05 8.05 -24.98
C ARG A 106 7.84 8.69 -24.29
N MET A 107 6.63 8.25 -24.62
CA MET A 107 5.41 8.76 -23.99
C MET A 107 5.33 8.31 -22.53
N VAL A 108 5.64 7.04 -22.26
CA VAL A 108 5.65 6.50 -20.89
C VAL A 108 6.65 7.24 -20.01
N LEU A 109 7.85 7.52 -20.50
CA LEU A 109 8.85 8.31 -19.78
C LEU A 109 8.37 9.73 -19.48
N ASP A 110 7.68 10.37 -20.43
CA ASP A 110 7.07 11.69 -20.21
C ASP A 110 5.98 11.65 -19.14
N VAL A 111 5.11 10.62 -19.17
CA VAL A 111 4.09 10.40 -18.14
C VAL A 111 4.72 10.25 -16.77
N LEU A 112 5.70 9.35 -16.63
CA LEU A 112 6.38 9.10 -15.35
C LEU A 112 6.99 10.38 -14.79
N ARG A 113 7.65 11.17 -15.64
CA ARG A 113 8.21 12.47 -15.25
C ARG A 113 7.13 13.42 -14.73
N ILE A 114 6.00 13.54 -15.43
CA ILE A 114 4.87 14.39 -15.01
C ILE A 114 4.31 13.93 -13.66
N LEU A 115 4.15 12.63 -13.47
CA LEU A 115 3.65 12.05 -12.21
C LEU A 115 4.62 12.30 -11.05
N GLU A 116 5.92 12.13 -11.28
CA GLU A 116 6.96 12.42 -10.28
C GLU A 116 7.00 13.90 -9.87
N GLU A 117 6.77 14.82 -10.81
CA GLU A 117 6.69 16.26 -10.53
C GLU A 117 5.48 16.61 -9.66
N GLU A 118 4.32 15.98 -9.92
CA GLU A 118 3.08 16.26 -9.18
C GLU A 118 3.09 15.67 -7.76
N ILE A 119 3.73 14.50 -7.56
CA ILE A 119 3.77 13.83 -6.25
C ILE A 119 4.83 14.44 -5.31
N LYS A 120 5.87 15.10 -5.85
CA LYS A 120 6.93 15.74 -5.03
C LYS A 120 6.49 17.04 -4.33
N VAL A 121 5.23 17.46 -4.51
CA VAL A 121 4.64 18.70 -3.96
C VAL A 121 4.11 18.51 -2.55
#